data_AF-A0A7W4VD22-F1
#
_entry.id   AF-A0A7W4VD22-F1
#
_cell.length_a   1.000
_cell.length_b   1.000
_cell.length_c   1.000
_cell.angle_alpha   90.00
_cell.angle_beta   90.00
_cell.angle_gamma   90.00
#
_symmetry.space_group_name_H-M   'P 1'
#
loop_
_entity.id
_entity.type
_entity.pdbx_description
1 polymer ?
#
loop_
_entity_poly.entity_id
_entity_poly.type
_entity_poly.pdbx_seq_one_letter_code
_entity_poly.pdbx_strand_id
1 'polypeptide(L)'
;MAARKGVLGGVPRLARRRAASRRPAGGAGGVVMLDRRHLYILPTRGGVGFAVVLAAMLMTSLNYNISLGFALTFMLAGIGMSCMWLAYRNLLDLAVAAGPVAAVHAGHDAVFHLRVDSRGGDARIGIEARLSAMPEVAAATLTLDANASGMLALHVPAPRRGRLALPRVTIASRFPFGLFHVWSHADLELSTLVYPAPEADAPPPPPAHRPDDDDDAHAAPGTTHSDDGIDQLRRYRSGDPLHRIAWKHSARTGRWLSRAGDPPRQPARWLDWHALPAGMEAEARLSRLCAWLLAAGDEAEIGLRLPGVELPPARGASHRRACLEALALWPQRPGTHRAVEHA
;
A
#
# COMPACT_ATOMS: atom_id res chain seq x y z
N MET A 1 -18.46 12.16 -45.44
CA MET A 1 -18.64 13.63 -45.39
C MET A 1 -18.91 14.01 -43.94
N ALA A 2 -17.83 14.30 -43.22
CA ALA A 2 -17.85 14.68 -41.81
C ALA A 2 -17.75 16.19 -41.69
N ALA A 3 -18.49 16.83 -40.76
CA ALA A 3 -18.03 18.00 -40.01
C ALA A 3 -19.09 18.55 -39.03
N ARG A 4 -18.65 18.65 -37.76
CA ARG A 4 -18.84 19.75 -36.80
C ARG A 4 -20.24 20.04 -36.22
N LYS A 5 -20.36 19.90 -34.89
CA LYS A 5 -19.96 20.93 -33.91
C LYS A 5 -19.89 20.33 -32.49
N GLY A 6 -18.79 20.58 -31.80
CA GLY A 6 -18.62 20.29 -30.38
C GLY A 6 -18.56 21.58 -29.54
N VAL A 7 -18.27 21.36 -28.24
CA VAL A 7 -17.90 22.32 -27.17
C VAL A 7 -19.10 23.15 -26.68
N LEU A 8 -19.50 23.16 -25.40
CA LEU A 8 -18.77 23.60 -24.21
C LEU A 8 -19.47 23.10 -22.93
N GLY A 9 -18.72 22.46 -22.04
CA GLY A 9 -19.18 22.06 -20.69
C GLY A 9 -18.05 22.14 -19.68
N GLY A 10 -17.29 23.24 -19.71
CA GLY A 10 -16.20 23.49 -18.77
C GLY A 10 -16.76 23.88 -17.40
N VAL A 11 -16.63 22.98 -16.43
CA VAL A 11 -16.82 23.26 -15.00
C VAL A 11 -15.84 24.40 -14.62
N PRO A 12 -16.27 25.44 -13.89
CA PRO A 12 -15.42 26.61 -13.64
C PRO A 12 -14.18 26.23 -12.80
N ARG A 13 -13.01 26.29 -13.45
CA ARG A 13 -11.66 26.04 -12.90
C ARG A 13 -11.23 27.02 -11.78
N LEU A 14 -12.05 28.01 -11.43
CA LEU A 14 -11.69 29.13 -10.56
C LEU A 14 -11.74 28.83 -9.06
N ALA A 15 -12.54 27.84 -8.61
CA ALA A 15 -12.60 27.47 -7.19
C ALA A 15 -11.41 26.61 -6.71
N ARG A 16 -10.70 25.95 -7.63
CA ARG A 16 -9.59 25.03 -7.29
C ARG A 16 -8.30 25.74 -6.84
N ARG A 17 -8.11 27.02 -7.19
CA ARG A 17 -6.83 27.73 -6.97
C ARG A 17 -6.66 28.38 -5.60
N ARG A 18 -7.73 28.54 -4.80
CA ARG A 18 -7.66 29.19 -3.47
C ARG A 18 -7.64 28.21 -2.27
N ALA A 19 -7.87 26.91 -2.50
CA ALA A 19 -7.81 25.89 -1.45
C ALA A 19 -6.38 25.36 -1.17
N ALA A 20 -5.35 25.94 -1.79
CA ALA A 20 -3.96 25.48 -1.67
C ALA A 20 -3.27 25.88 -0.35
N SER A 21 -3.78 26.88 0.39
CA SER A 21 -3.01 27.53 1.47
C SER A 21 -3.46 27.26 2.90
N ARG A 22 -4.48 26.42 3.14
CA ARG A 22 -4.89 26.07 4.51
C ARG A 22 -4.83 24.57 4.69
N ARG A 23 -3.64 24.09 5.05
CA ARG A 23 -3.41 22.76 5.59
C ARG A 23 -4.10 22.71 6.96
N PRO A 24 -5.16 21.91 7.18
CA PRO A 24 -5.31 21.30 8.48
C PRO A 24 -4.10 20.37 8.62
N ALA A 25 -3.04 20.87 9.23
CA ALA A 25 -1.92 20.02 9.62
C ALA A 25 -2.52 18.92 10.49
N GLY A 26 -2.24 17.65 10.16
CA GLY A 26 -2.60 16.53 11.03
C GLY A 26 -2.16 16.90 12.45
N GLY A 27 -3.10 16.90 13.39
CA GLY A 27 -2.75 17.03 14.79
C GLY A 27 -1.75 15.92 15.15
N ALA A 28 -0.97 16.12 16.23
CA ALA A 28 0.20 15.36 16.66
C ALA A 28 0.03 13.82 16.89
N GLY A 29 -0.62 13.11 15.97
CA GLY A 29 -0.99 11.70 16.04
C GLY A 29 -1.55 11.13 14.73
N GLY A 30 -1.40 11.81 13.58
CA GLY A 30 -1.84 11.29 12.27
C GLY A 30 -3.36 11.25 12.08
N VAL A 31 -4.10 12.01 12.89
CA VAL A 31 -5.56 12.16 12.82
C VAL A 31 -5.90 13.58 12.40
N VAL A 32 -6.74 13.71 11.38
CA VAL A 32 -7.29 14.97 10.88
C VAL A 32 -8.75 15.07 11.33
N MET A 33 -9.06 16.07 12.14
CA MET A 33 -10.44 16.41 12.49
C MET A 33 -11.02 17.33 11.42
N LEU A 34 -12.19 16.99 10.88
CA LEU A 34 -12.92 17.87 9.97
C LEU A 34 -13.64 18.96 10.78
N ASP A 35 -12.97 20.10 10.94
CA ASP A 35 -13.52 21.25 11.65
C ASP A 35 -14.42 22.14 10.77
N ARG A 36 -15.13 23.06 11.42
CA ARG A 36 -15.98 24.08 10.80
C ARG A 36 -15.30 24.92 9.73
N ARG A 37 -13.98 25.17 9.86
CA ARG A 37 -13.25 26.17 9.08
C ARG A 37 -12.82 25.66 7.71
N HIS A 38 -12.81 24.34 7.53
CA HIS A 38 -12.36 23.69 6.30
C HIS A 38 -13.49 22.93 5.57
N LEU A 39 -14.73 23.11 6.02
CA LEU A 39 -15.94 22.59 5.35
C LEU A 39 -16.42 23.57 4.28
N TYR A 40 -16.45 23.09 3.04
CA TYR A 40 -16.99 23.84 1.90
C TYR A 40 -18.31 23.23 1.46
N ILE A 41 -19.30 24.07 1.17
CA ILE A 41 -20.63 23.67 0.71
C ILE A 41 -20.90 24.36 -0.63
N LEU A 42 -21.31 23.60 -1.63
CA LEU A 42 -21.73 24.13 -2.93
C LEU A 42 -23.00 23.42 -3.41
N PRO A 43 -23.98 24.13 -3.98
CA PRO A 43 -25.12 23.47 -4.62
C PRO A 43 -24.64 22.63 -5.81
N THR A 44 -25.20 21.42 -5.94
CA THR A 44 -24.97 20.58 -7.12
C THR A 44 -25.78 21.07 -8.31
N ARG A 45 -25.63 20.44 -9.47
CA ARG A 45 -26.51 20.70 -10.63
C ARG A 45 -27.99 20.50 -10.28
N GLY A 46 -28.31 19.50 -9.45
CA GLY A 46 -29.66 19.26 -8.93
C GLY A 46 -30.11 20.36 -7.97
N GLY A 47 -29.23 20.80 -7.06
CA GLY A 47 -29.51 21.92 -6.15
C GLY A 47 -29.77 23.24 -6.86
N VAL A 48 -28.99 23.55 -7.91
CA VAL A 48 -29.22 24.73 -8.76
C VAL A 48 -30.55 24.61 -9.50
N GLY A 49 -30.86 23.45 -10.08
CA GLY A 49 -32.16 23.22 -10.74
C GLY A 49 -33.34 23.40 -9.77
N PHE A 50 -33.23 22.86 -8.56
CA PHE A 50 -34.22 23.05 -7.49
C PHE A 50 -34.41 24.53 -7.13
N ALA A 51 -33.32 25.30 -6.99
CA ALA A 51 -33.40 26.72 -6.71
C ALA A 51 -34.06 27.52 -7.85
N VAL A 52 -33.80 27.16 -9.11
CA VAL A 52 -34.45 27.78 -10.28
C VAL A 52 -35.95 27.51 -10.29
N VAL A 53 -36.37 26.28 -10.00
CA VAL A 53 -37.80 25.93 -9.89
C VAL A 53 -38.46 26.71 -8.77
N LEU A 54 -37.82 26.82 -7.59
CA LEU A 54 -38.33 27.64 -6.49
C LEU A 54 -38.48 29.11 -6.87
N ALA A 55 -37.51 29.68 -7.58
CA ALA A 55 -37.59 31.06 -8.04
C ALA A 55 -38.75 31.25 -9.04
N ALA A 56 -38.95 30.31 -9.97
CA ALA A 56 -40.06 30.35 -10.92
C ALA A 56 -41.42 30.22 -10.22
N MET A 57 -41.54 29.31 -9.25
CA MET A 57 -42.76 29.16 -8.44
C MET A 57 -43.04 30.42 -7.62
N LEU A 58 -42.00 31.03 -7.02
CA LEU A 58 -42.15 32.27 -6.28
C LEU A 58 -42.61 33.41 -7.19
N MET A 59 -41.97 33.57 -8.36
CA MET A 59 -42.33 34.60 -9.33
C MET A 59 -43.76 34.44 -9.85
N THR A 60 -44.18 33.20 -10.11
CA THR A 60 -45.55 32.87 -10.52
C THR A 60 -46.54 33.21 -9.40
N SER A 61 -46.23 32.81 -8.17
CA SER A 61 -47.09 33.09 -7.00
C SER A 61 -47.21 34.58 -6.73
N LEU A 62 -46.12 35.34 -6.91
CA LEU A 62 -46.09 36.81 -6.83
C LEU A 62 -46.93 37.46 -7.94
N ASN A 63 -46.82 36.98 -9.17
CA ASN A 63 -47.52 37.54 -10.31
C ASN A 63 -49.04 37.33 -10.21
N TYR A 64 -49.47 36.13 -9.80
CA TYR A 64 -50.87 35.75 -9.73
C TYR A 64 -51.50 35.89 -8.33
N ASN A 65 -50.72 36.31 -7.33
CA ASN A 65 -51.14 36.42 -5.92
C ASN A 65 -51.78 35.12 -5.37
N ILE A 66 -51.20 33.96 -5.69
CA ILE A 66 -51.73 32.65 -5.29
C ILE A 66 -51.14 32.26 -3.92
N SER A 67 -51.93 32.36 -2.85
CA SER A 67 -51.52 32.04 -1.47
C SER A 67 -50.94 30.63 -1.30
N LEU A 68 -51.53 29.63 -1.97
CA LEU A 68 -51.06 28.24 -1.93
C LEU A 68 -49.67 28.08 -2.55
N GLY A 69 -49.38 28.84 -3.60
CA GLY A 69 -48.09 28.83 -4.29
C GLY A 69 -46.96 29.34 -3.39
N PHE A 70 -47.22 30.38 -2.58
CA PHE A 70 -46.29 30.83 -1.54
C PHE A 70 -46.05 29.76 -0.48
N ALA A 71 -47.12 29.15 0.04
CA ALA A 71 -47.00 28.11 1.07
C ALA A 71 -46.13 26.95 0.63
N LEU A 72 -46.36 26.42 -0.59
CA LEU A 72 -45.57 25.32 -1.14
C LEU A 72 -44.12 25.74 -1.41
N THR A 73 -43.90 26.93 -1.97
CA THR A 73 -42.55 27.44 -2.25
C THR A 73 -41.72 27.58 -0.97
N PHE A 74 -42.29 28.17 0.10
CA PHE A 74 -41.59 28.33 1.37
C PHE A 74 -41.38 27.00 2.10
N MET A 75 -42.33 26.06 1.99
CA MET A 75 -42.16 24.71 2.53
C MET A 75 -40.97 23.99 1.87
N LEU A 76 -40.90 24.00 0.54
CA LEU A 76 -39.76 23.40 -0.18
C LEU A 76 -38.45 24.14 0.11
N ALA A 77 -38.47 25.47 0.22
CA ALA A 77 -37.28 26.23 0.61
C ALA A 77 -36.78 25.82 2.00
N GLY A 78 -37.69 25.62 2.97
CA GLY A 78 -37.36 25.10 4.30
C GLY A 78 -36.76 23.70 4.26
N ILE A 79 -37.30 22.80 3.42
CA ILE A 79 -36.71 21.48 3.18
C ILE A 79 -35.30 21.63 2.59
N GLY A 80 -35.11 22.47 1.58
CA GLY A 80 -33.80 22.75 0.98
C GLY A 80 -32.78 23.25 2.02
N MET A 81 -33.18 24.17 2.89
CA MET A 81 -32.33 24.68 3.96
C MET A 81 -31.98 23.60 5.00
N SER A 82 -32.94 22.73 5.32
CA SER A 82 -32.75 21.56 6.19
C SER A 82 -31.77 20.56 5.57
N CYS A 83 -31.83 20.35 4.25
CA CYS A 83 -30.88 19.52 3.52
C CYS A 83 -29.47 20.07 3.56
N MET A 84 -29.31 21.38 3.40
CA MET A 84 -28.02 22.05 3.53
C MET A 84 -27.43 21.84 4.94
N TRP A 85 -28.26 21.98 5.97
CA TRP A 85 -27.87 21.76 7.36
C TRP A 85 -27.47 20.32 7.66
N LEU A 86 -28.25 19.34 7.17
CA LEU A 86 -27.93 17.91 7.29
C LEU A 86 -26.64 17.56 6.56
N ALA A 87 -26.46 18.05 5.33
CA ALA A 87 -25.25 17.80 4.55
C ALA A 87 -24.00 18.34 5.27
N TYR A 88 -24.13 19.52 5.88
CA TYR A 88 -23.08 20.13 6.69
C TYR A 88 -22.78 19.33 7.96
N ARG A 89 -23.81 18.96 8.74
CA ARG A 89 -23.65 18.14 9.95
C ARG A 89 -23.06 16.77 9.64
N ASN A 90 -23.31 16.23 8.45
CA ASN A 90 -22.84 14.90 8.06
C ASN A 90 -21.31 14.75 8.05
N LEU A 91 -20.56 15.81 7.71
CA LEU A 91 -19.09 15.80 7.71
C LEU A 91 -18.45 16.50 8.93
N LEU A 92 -19.23 17.28 9.68
CA LEU A 92 -18.73 18.02 10.83
C LEU A 92 -18.21 17.09 11.94
N ASP A 93 -17.06 17.41 12.54
CA ASP A 93 -16.45 16.67 13.67
C ASP A 93 -16.11 15.21 13.35
N LEU A 94 -15.93 14.88 12.07
CA LEU A 94 -15.48 13.58 11.63
C LEU A 94 -13.96 13.44 11.84
N ALA A 95 -13.52 12.37 12.50
CA ALA A 95 -12.09 12.05 12.60
C ALA A 95 -11.68 11.20 11.41
N VAL A 96 -10.63 11.59 10.71
CA VAL A 96 -10.04 10.80 9.64
C VAL A 96 -8.59 10.51 9.98
N ALA A 97 -8.26 9.24 10.12
CA ALA A 97 -6.96 8.77 10.52
C ALA A 97 -6.35 7.86 9.44
N ALA A 98 -5.02 7.82 9.43
CA ALA A 98 -4.27 6.85 8.64
C ALA A 98 -4.61 5.41 9.09
N GLY A 99 -5.04 4.57 8.15
CA GLY A 99 -5.22 3.14 8.37
C GLY A 99 -4.04 2.30 7.87
N PRO A 100 -4.12 0.97 7.99
CA PRO A 100 -3.07 0.09 7.49
C PRO A 100 -2.94 0.19 5.97
N VAL A 101 -1.73 0.04 5.47
CA VAL A 101 -1.44 -0.09 4.04
C VAL A 101 -0.48 -1.23 3.83
N ALA A 102 -0.83 -2.15 2.91
CA ALA A 102 0.04 -3.25 2.53
C ALA A 102 0.96 -2.83 1.38
N ALA A 103 2.16 -3.39 1.35
CA ALA A 103 3.03 -3.30 0.18
C ALA A 103 2.47 -4.18 -0.95
N VAL A 104 2.58 -3.70 -2.19
CA VAL A 104 2.05 -4.40 -3.38
C VAL A 104 3.13 -4.51 -4.45
N HIS A 105 2.96 -5.42 -5.40
CA HIS A 105 3.84 -5.50 -6.56
C HIS A 105 3.39 -4.51 -7.64
N ALA A 106 4.34 -4.01 -8.42
CA ALA A 106 4.06 -3.13 -9.55
C ALA A 106 3.05 -3.81 -10.51
N GLY A 107 2.12 -3.02 -11.03
CA GLY A 107 1.00 -3.50 -11.86
C GLY A 107 -0.26 -3.88 -11.08
N HIS A 108 -0.22 -3.90 -9.74
CA HIS A 108 -1.40 -4.10 -8.89
C HIS A 108 -1.85 -2.79 -8.24
N ASP A 109 -3.09 -2.77 -7.74
CA ASP A 109 -3.64 -1.62 -7.01
C ASP A 109 -3.22 -1.66 -5.54
N ALA A 110 -2.61 -0.58 -5.06
CA ALA A 110 -2.33 -0.36 -3.65
C ALA A 110 -3.60 0.09 -2.93
N VAL A 111 -4.01 -0.66 -1.90
CA VAL A 111 -5.20 -0.32 -1.11
C VAL A 111 -4.79 0.49 0.10
N PHE A 112 -5.12 1.78 0.09
CA PHE A 112 -4.94 2.66 1.23
C PHE A 112 -6.22 2.69 2.06
N HIS A 113 -6.13 2.21 3.30
CA HIS A 113 -7.24 2.30 4.24
C HIS A 113 -7.20 3.63 5.00
N LEU A 114 -8.32 4.34 5.02
CA LEU A 114 -8.55 5.49 5.89
C LEU A 114 -9.53 5.10 6.97
N ARG A 115 -9.14 5.21 8.23
CA ARG A 115 -10.05 5.01 9.35
C ARG A 115 -10.86 6.29 9.55
N VAL A 116 -12.17 6.15 9.54
CA VAL A 116 -13.10 7.25 9.79
C VAL A 116 -13.83 6.96 11.09
N ASP A 117 -13.84 7.92 12.01
CA ASP A 117 -14.47 7.81 13.31
C ASP A 117 -15.51 8.92 13.46
N SER A 118 -16.76 8.52 13.71
CA SER A 118 -17.84 9.43 14.09
C SER A 118 -17.86 9.57 15.60
N ARG A 119 -17.52 10.74 16.13
CA ARG A 119 -17.57 11.03 17.57
C ARG A 119 -18.93 11.60 18.02
N GLY A 120 -19.89 11.68 17.11
CA GLY A 120 -21.21 12.26 17.35
C GLY A 120 -22.31 11.20 17.47
N GLY A 121 -23.40 11.57 18.13
CA GLY A 121 -24.59 10.73 18.28
C GLY A 121 -25.45 10.57 17.02
N ASP A 122 -25.07 11.19 15.90
CA ASP A 122 -25.78 11.07 14.63
C ASP A 122 -25.05 10.07 13.69
N ALA A 123 -25.83 9.31 12.92
CA ALA A 123 -25.32 8.51 11.82
C ALA A 123 -24.75 9.41 10.71
N ARG A 124 -23.63 9.00 10.10
CA ARG A 124 -22.97 9.70 8.99
C ARG A 124 -23.15 8.91 7.71
N ILE A 125 -23.90 9.45 6.76
CA ILE A 125 -24.39 8.69 5.61
C ILE A 125 -23.67 9.12 4.33
N GLY A 126 -23.22 8.15 3.53
CA GLY A 126 -22.66 8.42 2.21
C GLY A 126 -21.44 9.34 2.26
N ILE A 127 -20.49 9.03 3.14
CA ILE A 127 -19.17 9.65 3.16
C ILE A 127 -18.37 9.07 2.00
N GLU A 128 -17.86 9.95 1.14
CA GLU A 128 -17.07 9.60 -0.03
C GLU A 128 -15.62 10.08 0.17
N ALA A 129 -14.62 9.22 -0.05
CA ALA A 129 -13.23 9.63 -0.19
C ALA A 129 -12.81 9.62 -1.66
N ARG A 130 -12.17 10.71 -2.11
CA ARG A 130 -11.69 10.89 -3.47
C ARG A 130 -10.28 11.45 -3.50
N LEU A 131 -9.51 11.06 -4.52
CA LEU A 131 -8.18 11.60 -4.76
C LEU A 131 -8.28 12.77 -5.75
N SER A 132 -7.94 13.98 -5.29
CA SER A 132 -8.04 15.18 -6.14
C SER A 132 -7.07 15.17 -7.32
N ALA A 133 -5.93 14.48 -7.16
CA ALA A 133 -4.87 14.38 -8.17
C ALA A 133 -5.13 13.25 -9.19
N MET A 134 -5.91 12.23 -8.82
CA MET A 134 -6.18 11.03 -9.63
C MET A 134 -7.70 10.82 -9.75
N PRO A 135 -8.38 11.57 -10.64
CA PRO A 135 -9.84 11.48 -10.78
C PRO A 135 -10.33 10.17 -11.39
N GLU A 136 -9.45 9.40 -12.05
CA GLU A 136 -9.76 8.05 -12.54
C GLU A 136 -9.95 7.02 -11.43
N VAL A 137 -9.40 7.25 -10.24
CA VAL A 137 -9.56 6.35 -9.09
C VAL A 137 -10.98 6.42 -8.55
N ALA A 138 -11.62 5.25 -8.42
CA ALA A 138 -12.97 5.15 -7.89
C ALA A 138 -13.06 5.73 -6.47
N ALA A 139 -14.14 6.45 -6.20
CA ALA A 139 -14.41 6.97 -4.87
C ALA A 139 -14.76 5.84 -3.91
N ALA A 140 -14.16 5.82 -2.73
CA ALA A 140 -14.58 4.92 -1.67
C ALA A 140 -15.79 5.51 -0.94
N THR A 141 -16.80 4.70 -0.64
CA THR A 141 -18.02 5.12 0.06
C THR A 141 -18.16 4.39 1.39
N LEU A 142 -18.60 5.11 2.42
CA LEU A 142 -18.85 4.57 3.75
C LEU A 142 -20.08 5.24 4.37
N THR A 143 -20.89 4.44 5.06
CA THR A 143 -21.93 4.92 5.97
C THR A 143 -21.58 4.42 7.37
N LEU A 144 -21.69 5.29 8.35
CA LEU A 144 -21.39 5.04 9.75
C LEU A 144 -22.65 5.27 10.58
N ASP A 145 -22.90 4.39 11.53
CA ASP A 145 -23.89 4.64 12.58
C ASP A 145 -23.35 5.61 13.63
N ALA A 146 -24.20 5.98 14.59
CA ALA A 146 -23.82 6.85 15.69
C ALA A 146 -22.66 6.24 16.50
N ASN A 147 -21.66 7.04 16.85
CA ASN A 147 -20.46 6.61 17.58
C ASN A 147 -19.70 5.42 16.96
N ALA A 148 -19.81 5.23 15.64
CA ALA A 148 -19.14 4.13 14.94
C ALA A 148 -17.82 4.56 14.28
N SER A 149 -16.93 3.59 14.14
CA SER A 149 -15.72 3.66 13.31
C SER A 149 -15.89 2.78 12.08
N GLY A 150 -15.30 3.18 10.95
CA GLY A 150 -15.24 2.38 9.73
C GLY A 150 -13.99 2.67 8.91
N MET A 151 -13.84 1.93 7.82
CA MET A 151 -12.69 2.04 6.93
C MET A 151 -13.12 2.36 5.50
N LEU A 152 -12.51 3.39 4.92
CA LEU A 152 -12.58 3.69 3.50
C LEU A 152 -11.36 3.07 2.80
N ALA A 153 -11.58 2.26 1.77
CA ALA A 153 -10.51 1.63 1.00
C ALA A 153 -10.33 2.33 -0.36
N LEU A 154 -9.23 3.06 -0.53
CA LEU A 154 -8.87 3.70 -1.80
C LEU A 154 -7.92 2.80 -2.58
N HIS A 155 -8.34 2.40 -3.79
CA HIS A 155 -7.55 1.58 -4.70
C HIS A 155 -6.74 2.48 -5.63
N VAL A 156 -5.43 2.58 -5.38
CA VAL A 156 -4.52 3.45 -6.13
C VAL A 156 -3.65 2.60 -7.05
N PRO A 157 -3.68 2.80 -8.37
CA PRO A 157 -2.87 2.02 -9.29
C PRO A 157 -1.37 2.27 -9.04
N ALA A 158 -0.59 1.20 -8.94
CA ALA A 158 0.85 1.26 -8.71
C ALA A 158 1.63 0.73 -9.93
N PRO A 159 1.75 1.50 -11.02
CA PRO A 159 2.35 1.01 -12.27
C PRO A 159 3.87 0.84 -12.21
N ARG A 160 4.56 1.50 -11.27
CA ARG A 160 6.02 1.49 -11.13
C ARG A 160 6.42 1.17 -9.70
N ARG A 161 7.56 0.48 -9.54
CA ARG A 161 8.15 0.21 -8.23
C ARG A 161 8.61 1.51 -7.54
N GLY A 162 8.75 1.44 -6.23
CA GLY A 162 9.26 2.53 -5.40
C GLY A 162 8.27 2.95 -4.32
N ARG A 163 8.48 4.13 -3.74
CA ARG A 163 7.56 4.68 -2.73
C ARG A 163 6.37 5.32 -3.42
N LEU A 164 5.18 4.81 -3.14
CA LEU A 164 3.91 5.41 -3.56
C LEU A 164 3.33 6.18 -2.39
N ALA A 165 3.39 7.50 -2.46
CA ALA A 165 2.72 8.39 -1.51
C ALA A 165 1.26 8.57 -1.91
N LEU A 166 0.35 8.51 -0.93
CA LEU A 166 -1.05 8.82 -1.13
C LEU A 166 -1.18 10.32 -1.39
N PRO A 167 -1.72 10.76 -2.54
CA PRO A 167 -1.98 12.17 -2.76
C PRO A 167 -3.13 12.64 -1.87
N ARG A 168 -3.32 13.96 -1.80
CA ARG A 168 -4.35 14.59 -0.97
C ARG A 168 -5.74 13.96 -1.16
N VAL A 169 -6.29 13.48 -0.05
CA VAL A 169 -7.63 12.91 0.01
C VAL A 169 -8.65 14.01 0.27
N THR A 170 -9.76 13.95 -0.44
CA THR A 170 -10.92 14.82 -0.26
C THR A 170 -12.07 13.97 0.24
N ILE A 171 -12.57 14.30 1.42
CA ILE A 171 -13.74 13.67 2.02
C ILE A 171 -14.94 14.52 1.64
N ALA A 172 -15.96 13.89 1.06
CA ALA A 172 -17.15 14.58 0.58
C ALA A 172 -18.43 13.83 0.96
N SER A 173 -19.55 14.52 0.91
CA SER A 173 -20.87 13.89 0.92
C SER A 173 -21.86 14.69 0.09
N ARG A 174 -22.90 13.98 -0.36
CA ARG A 174 -24.05 14.51 -1.09
C ARG A 174 -25.37 14.20 -0.38
N PHE A 175 -25.30 13.65 0.84
CA PHE A 175 -26.50 13.36 1.64
C PHE A 175 -27.24 14.65 2.01
N PRO A 176 -28.58 14.68 2.04
CA PRO A 176 -29.51 13.58 1.77
C PRO A 176 -29.93 13.43 0.30
N PHE A 177 -30.46 14.48 -0.32
CA PHE A 177 -31.06 14.41 -1.67
C PHE A 177 -30.10 14.81 -2.81
N GLY A 178 -28.81 14.93 -2.54
CA GLY A 178 -27.84 15.35 -3.55
C GLY A 178 -27.96 16.81 -3.98
N LEU A 179 -28.70 17.66 -3.25
CA LEU A 179 -28.84 19.09 -3.55
C LEU A 179 -27.56 19.87 -3.27
N PHE A 180 -26.80 19.46 -2.25
CA PHE A 180 -25.56 20.11 -1.83
C PHE A 180 -24.41 19.11 -1.88
N HIS A 181 -23.25 19.60 -2.28
CA HIS A 181 -21.98 18.90 -2.18
C HIS A 181 -21.18 19.56 -1.06
N VAL A 182 -20.91 18.78 -0.01
CA VAL A 182 -20.08 19.21 1.12
C VAL A 182 -18.78 18.46 1.05
N TRP A 183 -17.65 19.15 1.17
CA TRP A 183 -16.34 18.51 1.16
C TRP A 183 -15.35 19.20 2.08
N SER A 184 -14.34 18.43 2.50
CA SER A 184 -13.17 18.88 3.22
C SER A 184 -11.94 18.09 2.75
N HIS A 185 -10.75 18.64 3.00
CA HIS A 185 -9.49 17.99 2.66
C HIS A 185 -8.92 17.30 3.90
N ALA A 186 -8.58 16.01 3.76
CA ALA A 186 -7.85 15.24 4.76
C ALA A 186 -6.45 14.98 4.20
N ASP A 187 -5.46 15.69 4.71
CA ASP A 187 -4.05 15.50 4.34
C ASP A 187 -3.46 14.45 5.29
N LEU A 188 -3.28 13.23 4.80
CA LEU A 188 -2.67 12.13 5.54
C LEU A 188 -1.35 11.78 4.85
N GLU A 189 -0.25 11.83 5.60
CA GLU A 189 1.08 11.46 5.11
C GLU A 189 1.23 9.93 5.07
N LEU A 190 0.42 9.28 4.24
CA LEU A 190 0.46 7.85 4.00
C LEU A 190 1.36 7.53 2.81
N SER A 191 2.24 6.54 2.96
CA SER A 191 3.01 5.99 1.85
C SER A 191 3.12 4.47 1.98
N THR A 192 3.16 3.80 0.85
CA THR A 192 3.44 2.36 0.76
C THR A 192 4.61 2.11 -0.16
N LEU A 193 5.18 0.92 -0.04
CA LEU A 193 6.24 0.47 -0.92
C LEU A 193 5.66 -0.44 -2.00
N VAL A 194 6.03 -0.15 -3.24
CA VAL A 194 5.67 -0.93 -4.41
C VAL A 194 6.89 -1.76 -4.81
N TYR A 195 6.80 -3.07 -4.65
CA TYR A 195 7.83 -4.02 -5.07
C TYR A 195 7.86 -4.15 -6.59
N PRO A 196 8.99 -4.59 -7.19
CA PRO A 196 9.01 -4.93 -8.60
C PRO A 196 7.94 -5.99 -8.93
N ALA A 197 7.41 -5.95 -10.15
CA ALA A 197 6.55 -7.00 -10.66
C ALA A 197 7.39 -8.27 -10.87
N PRO A 198 7.04 -9.43 -10.28
CA PRO A 198 7.78 -10.66 -10.54
C PRO A 198 7.60 -11.09 -12.01
N GLU A 199 8.66 -11.61 -12.61
CA GLU A 199 8.60 -12.24 -13.94
C GLU A 199 7.73 -13.50 -13.88
N ALA A 200 6.73 -13.62 -14.76
CA ALA A 200 5.74 -14.70 -14.73
C ALA A 200 6.36 -16.08 -15.05
N ASP A 201 7.21 -16.15 -16.07
CA ASP A 201 7.88 -17.37 -16.53
C ASP A 201 9.40 -17.29 -16.28
N ALA A 202 9.78 -16.95 -15.05
CA ALA A 202 11.18 -16.82 -14.68
C ALA A 202 11.93 -18.17 -14.86
N PRO A 203 13.15 -18.18 -15.41
CA PRO A 203 13.98 -19.37 -15.44
C PRO A 203 14.27 -19.87 -14.02
N PRO A 204 14.66 -21.15 -13.84
CA PRO A 204 14.94 -21.68 -12.52
C PRO A 204 16.01 -20.83 -11.80
N PRO A 205 15.87 -20.63 -10.47
CA PRO A 205 16.85 -19.88 -9.71
C PRO A 205 18.23 -20.57 -9.79
N PRO A 206 19.32 -19.81 -9.68
CA PRO A 206 20.66 -20.37 -9.71
C PRO A 206 20.84 -21.47 -8.65
N PRO A 207 21.70 -22.47 -8.91
CA PRO A 207 22.01 -23.51 -7.94
C PRO A 207 22.58 -22.86 -6.69
N ALA A 208 22.26 -23.45 -5.54
CA ALA A 208 22.78 -22.99 -4.27
C ALA A 208 24.31 -23.20 -4.24
N HIS A 209 25.07 -22.14 -4.01
CA HIS A 209 26.53 -22.23 -3.94
C HIS A 209 26.94 -22.91 -2.64
N ARG A 210 27.71 -23.99 -2.77
CA ARG A 210 28.48 -24.54 -1.65
C ARG A 210 29.72 -23.68 -1.50
N PRO A 211 30.11 -23.27 -0.29
CA PRO A 211 31.31 -22.45 -0.07
C PRO A 211 32.65 -23.15 -0.42
N ASP A 212 32.62 -24.35 -1.00
CA ASP A 212 33.80 -25.11 -1.47
C ASP A 212 34.07 -24.97 -2.98
N ASP A 213 33.17 -24.34 -3.76
CA ASP A 213 33.24 -24.39 -5.24
C ASP A 213 34.15 -23.32 -5.87
N ASP A 214 34.82 -22.48 -5.06
CA ASP A 214 35.66 -21.38 -5.56
C ASP A 214 37.18 -21.63 -5.47
N ASP A 215 37.62 -22.84 -5.13
CA ASP A 215 39.03 -23.22 -5.22
C ASP A 215 39.16 -24.74 -5.43
N ASP A 216 39.17 -25.20 -6.70
CA ASP A 216 39.99 -26.35 -7.14
C ASP A 216 39.74 -26.68 -8.62
N ALA A 217 40.38 -25.92 -9.49
CA ALA A 217 40.92 -26.49 -10.72
C ALA A 217 42.14 -27.37 -10.37
N HIS A 218 41.94 -28.50 -9.65
CA HIS A 218 42.82 -29.68 -9.56
C HIS A 218 42.43 -30.65 -8.41
N ALA A 219 41.23 -31.25 -8.46
CA ALA A 219 40.92 -32.38 -7.57
C ALA A 219 41.09 -33.72 -8.30
N ALA A 220 42.26 -34.33 -8.10
CA ALA A 220 42.52 -35.74 -8.35
C ALA A 220 41.60 -36.63 -7.46
N PRO A 221 41.29 -37.88 -7.87
CA PRO A 221 40.37 -38.72 -7.12
C PRO A 221 41.08 -39.36 -5.92
N GLY A 222 40.58 -39.06 -4.72
CA GLY A 222 40.85 -39.87 -3.53
C GLY A 222 41.60 -39.14 -2.43
N THR A 223 40.83 -38.57 -1.50
CA THR A 223 41.29 -38.34 -0.13
C THR A 223 40.23 -38.80 0.84
N THR A 224 40.50 -39.97 1.43
CA THR A 224 39.98 -40.42 2.71
C THR A 224 39.91 -39.26 3.68
N HIS A 225 38.69 -38.87 4.05
CA HIS A 225 38.47 -37.89 5.12
C HIS A 225 39.02 -38.48 6.42
N SER A 226 40.13 -37.90 6.86
CA SER A 226 40.77 -38.17 8.14
C SER A 226 39.81 -37.81 9.27
N ASP A 227 39.49 -38.83 10.05
CA ASP A 227 38.66 -38.87 11.25
C ASP A 227 39.30 -38.07 12.40
N ASP A 228 39.26 -36.73 12.35
CA ASP A 228 39.74 -35.88 13.46
C ASP A 228 38.86 -34.64 13.75
N GLY A 229 37.61 -34.66 13.28
CA GLY A 229 36.57 -33.77 13.77
C GLY A 229 35.95 -34.36 15.04
N ILE A 230 35.83 -33.56 16.11
CA ILE A 230 35.16 -33.95 17.35
C ILE A 230 33.66 -34.12 17.07
N ASP A 231 33.29 -35.26 16.50
CA ASP A 231 31.90 -35.64 16.24
C ASP A 231 31.17 -35.66 17.59
N GLN A 232 30.07 -34.91 17.74
CA GLN A 232 29.22 -35.07 18.91
C GLN A 232 28.53 -36.44 18.82
N LEU A 233 29.03 -37.41 19.58
CA LEU A 233 28.39 -38.73 19.68
C LEU A 233 27.19 -38.64 20.62
N ARG A 234 26.01 -39.00 20.11
CA ARG A 234 24.80 -39.16 20.93
C ARG A 234 24.44 -40.64 21.05
N ARG A 235 23.64 -40.99 22.07
CA ARG A 235 23.06 -42.35 22.12
C ARG A 235 22.14 -42.55 20.92
N TYR A 236 22.30 -43.69 20.26
CA TYR A 236 21.44 -44.12 19.17
C TYR A 236 19.97 -44.13 19.62
N ARG A 237 19.09 -43.56 18.80
CA ARG A 237 17.64 -43.64 18.97
C ARG A 237 17.04 -44.47 17.84
N SER A 238 16.01 -45.25 18.14
CA SER A 238 15.25 -45.95 17.10
C SER A 238 14.74 -44.94 16.07
N GLY A 239 15.20 -45.09 14.82
CA GLY A 239 14.95 -44.14 13.72
C GLY A 239 16.21 -43.47 13.16
N ASP A 240 17.34 -43.56 13.86
CA ASP A 240 18.62 -43.08 13.32
C ASP A 240 19.10 -43.98 12.17
N PRO A 241 19.54 -43.42 11.04
CA PRO A 241 19.98 -44.22 9.90
C PRO A 241 21.28 -44.97 10.22
N LEU A 242 21.38 -46.23 9.80
CA LEU A 242 22.48 -47.13 10.18
C LEU A 242 23.87 -46.62 9.76
N HIS A 243 23.96 -45.83 8.67
CA HIS A 243 25.23 -45.25 8.22
C HIS A 243 25.80 -44.19 9.16
N ARG A 244 25.00 -43.65 10.11
CA ARG A 244 25.45 -42.68 11.12
C ARG A 244 25.92 -43.35 12.41
N ILE A 245 25.87 -44.69 12.51
CA ILE A 245 26.34 -45.39 13.70
C ILE A 245 27.87 -45.32 13.76
N ALA A 246 28.39 -44.79 14.87
CA ALA A 246 29.83 -44.75 15.14
C ALA A 246 30.27 -46.12 15.64
N TRP A 247 30.43 -47.09 14.73
CA TRP A 247 30.73 -48.49 15.04
C TRP A 247 31.94 -48.66 15.97
N LYS A 248 33.03 -47.93 15.70
CA LYS A 248 34.27 -47.98 16.49
C LYS A 248 34.06 -47.56 17.95
N HIS A 249 33.27 -46.52 18.19
CA HIS A 249 32.96 -46.04 19.55
C HIS A 249 31.87 -46.89 20.22
N SER A 250 30.92 -47.39 19.43
CA SER A 250 29.84 -48.26 19.92
C SER A 250 30.40 -49.60 20.41
N ALA A 251 31.35 -50.17 19.67
CA ALA A 251 32.04 -51.41 20.04
C ALA A 251 32.88 -51.26 21.31
N ARG A 252 33.54 -50.10 21.51
CA ARG A 252 34.39 -49.85 22.69
C ARG A 252 33.58 -49.60 23.98
N THR A 253 32.40 -49.00 23.86
CA THR A 253 31.59 -48.60 25.03
C THR A 253 30.42 -49.55 25.32
N GLY A 254 30.19 -50.56 24.47
CA GLY A 254 29.09 -51.51 24.59
C GLY A 254 27.70 -50.88 24.41
N ARG A 255 27.64 -49.64 23.89
CA ARG A 255 26.40 -48.88 23.70
C ARG A 255 26.36 -48.31 22.30
N TRP A 256 25.22 -48.41 21.64
CA TRP A 256 25.01 -47.84 20.31
C TRP A 256 25.10 -46.31 20.35
N LEU A 257 26.08 -45.77 19.63
CA LEU A 257 26.33 -44.34 19.50
C LEU A 257 26.12 -43.93 18.04
N SER A 258 25.31 -42.91 17.81
CA SER A 258 25.16 -42.28 16.49
C SER A 258 25.91 -40.96 16.44
N ARG A 259 26.54 -40.68 15.31
CA ARG A 259 27.11 -39.37 14.98
C ARG A 259 25.96 -38.37 14.88
N ALA A 260 25.90 -37.41 15.79
CA ALA A 260 25.00 -36.28 15.66
C ALA A 260 25.62 -35.30 14.65
N GLY A 261 25.59 -35.65 13.37
CA GLY A 261 25.88 -34.68 12.32
C GLY A 261 24.80 -33.61 12.34
N ASP A 262 25.21 -32.34 12.29
CA ASP A 262 24.29 -31.24 12.04
C ASP A 262 23.39 -31.59 10.84
N PRO A 263 22.10 -31.26 10.88
CA PRO A 263 21.23 -31.45 9.73
C PRO A 263 21.90 -30.79 8.51
N PRO A 264 21.85 -31.40 7.31
CA PRO A 264 22.48 -30.83 6.14
C PRO A 264 21.95 -29.40 5.95
N ARG A 265 22.81 -28.41 6.20
CA ARG A 265 22.50 -27.01 5.92
C ARG A 265 22.32 -26.94 4.41
N GLN A 266 21.11 -26.61 3.97
CA GLN A 266 20.91 -26.25 2.56
C GLN A 266 21.87 -25.09 2.25
N PRO A 267 22.67 -25.19 1.19
CA PRO A 267 23.61 -24.13 0.85
C PRO A 267 22.85 -22.82 0.61
N ALA A 268 23.46 -21.71 1.03
CA ALA A 268 22.89 -20.39 0.81
C ALA A 268 22.78 -20.10 -0.70
N ARG A 269 21.63 -19.57 -1.12
CA ARG A 269 21.42 -19.13 -2.50
C ARG A 269 21.71 -17.66 -2.62
N TRP A 270 22.70 -17.30 -3.42
CA TRP A 270 22.98 -15.92 -3.76
C TRP A 270 22.19 -15.51 -5.01
N LEU A 271 21.43 -14.43 -4.88
CA LEU A 271 20.76 -13.76 -5.99
C LEU A 271 21.63 -12.55 -6.39
N ASP A 272 22.46 -12.74 -7.42
CA ASP A 272 23.42 -11.73 -7.87
C ASP A 272 22.97 -11.01 -9.13
N TRP A 273 22.96 -9.68 -9.07
CA TRP A 273 22.73 -8.78 -10.21
C TRP A 273 23.67 -9.01 -11.40
N HIS A 274 24.93 -9.33 -11.14
CA HIS A 274 25.97 -9.47 -12.16
C HIS A 274 25.97 -10.86 -12.81
N ALA A 275 25.37 -11.85 -12.16
CA ALA A 275 25.18 -13.19 -12.73
C ALA A 275 24.08 -13.22 -13.81
N LEU A 276 23.27 -12.16 -13.92
CA LEU A 276 22.24 -12.05 -14.95
C LEU A 276 22.83 -11.66 -16.33
N PRO A 277 22.20 -12.11 -17.44
CA PRO A 277 22.68 -11.81 -18.79
C PRO A 277 22.89 -10.31 -19.03
N ALA A 278 24.04 -9.96 -19.61
CA ALA A 278 24.45 -8.57 -19.81
C ALA A 278 23.45 -7.73 -20.65
N GLY A 279 22.76 -8.35 -21.61
CA GLY A 279 21.78 -7.69 -22.49
C GLY A 279 20.40 -7.41 -21.88
N MET A 280 20.18 -7.74 -20.60
CA MET A 280 18.90 -7.53 -19.93
C MET A 280 18.78 -6.11 -19.35
N GLU A 281 17.67 -5.45 -19.66
CA GLU A 281 17.26 -4.18 -19.06
C GLU A 281 17.23 -4.25 -17.52
N ALA A 282 17.57 -3.14 -16.85
CA ALA A 282 17.65 -3.09 -15.39
C ALA A 282 16.34 -3.50 -14.70
N GLU A 283 15.19 -3.09 -15.24
CA GLU A 283 13.87 -3.49 -14.71
C GLU A 283 13.63 -4.99 -14.79
N ALA A 284 13.97 -5.62 -15.93
CA ALA A 284 13.78 -7.04 -16.13
C ALA A 284 14.67 -7.87 -15.18
N ARG A 285 15.89 -7.39 -14.89
CA ARG A 285 16.75 -7.99 -13.85
C ARG A 285 16.10 -7.95 -12.47
N LEU A 286 15.52 -6.81 -12.08
CA LEU A 286 14.81 -6.69 -10.80
C LEU A 286 13.57 -7.59 -10.73
N SER A 287 12.81 -7.68 -11.82
CA SER A 287 11.65 -8.58 -11.92
C SER A 287 12.04 -10.05 -11.76
N ARG A 288 13.17 -10.46 -12.35
CA ARG A 288 13.70 -11.82 -12.21
C ARG A 288 14.20 -12.11 -10.80
N LEU A 289 14.97 -11.19 -10.20
CA LEU A 289 15.42 -11.31 -8.82
C LEU A 289 14.24 -11.37 -7.84
N CYS A 290 13.20 -10.58 -8.09
CA CYS A 290 11.96 -10.62 -7.31
C CYS A 290 11.26 -11.98 -7.45
N ALA A 291 11.16 -12.53 -8.67
CA ALA A 291 10.56 -13.84 -8.91
C ALA A 291 11.32 -14.95 -8.18
N TRP A 292 12.66 -14.96 -8.25
CA TRP A 292 13.49 -15.94 -7.54
C TRP A 292 13.38 -15.83 -6.02
N LEU A 293 13.31 -14.61 -5.48
CA LEU A 293 13.11 -14.37 -4.06
C LEU A 293 11.75 -14.88 -3.56
N LEU A 294 10.69 -14.70 -4.35
CA LEU A 294 9.36 -15.20 -4.01
C LEU A 294 9.29 -16.73 -4.14
N ALA A 295 9.92 -17.32 -5.15
CA ALA A 295 9.93 -18.76 -5.39
C ALA A 295 10.68 -19.56 -4.32
N ALA A 296 11.70 -18.97 -3.70
CA ALA A 296 12.52 -19.64 -2.69
C ALA A 296 11.82 -19.81 -1.32
N GLY A 297 10.80 -19.01 -1.01
CA GLY A 297 10.06 -19.09 0.24
C GLY A 297 10.82 -18.58 1.48
N ASP A 298 10.23 -18.74 2.67
CA ASP A 298 10.78 -18.22 3.94
C ASP A 298 11.84 -19.12 4.59
N GLU A 299 11.90 -20.39 4.20
CA GLU A 299 12.81 -21.39 4.79
C GLU A 299 14.21 -21.40 4.14
N ALA A 300 14.30 -20.89 2.91
CA ALA A 300 15.55 -20.82 2.17
C ALA A 300 16.45 -19.70 2.69
N GLU A 301 17.76 -19.97 2.72
CA GLU A 301 18.77 -18.98 3.07
C GLU A 301 19.19 -18.23 1.81
N ILE A 302 18.84 -16.95 1.73
CA ILE A 302 18.97 -16.17 0.48
C ILE A 302 19.83 -14.94 0.76
N GLY A 303 20.91 -14.77 -0.01
CA GLY A 303 21.67 -13.51 -0.09
C GLY A 303 21.24 -12.70 -1.31
N LEU A 304 21.24 -11.38 -1.22
CA LEU A 304 20.92 -10.49 -2.34
C LEU A 304 22.08 -9.54 -2.60
N ARG A 305 22.59 -9.55 -3.85
CA ARG A 305 23.62 -8.64 -4.33
C ARG A 305 23.06 -7.77 -5.45
N LEU A 306 22.98 -6.48 -5.17
CA LEU A 306 22.64 -5.43 -6.13
C LEU A 306 23.83 -4.45 -6.24
N PRO A 307 23.97 -3.69 -7.32
CA PRO A 307 25.00 -2.67 -7.42
C PRO A 307 24.87 -1.66 -6.27
N GLY A 308 25.87 -1.62 -5.39
CA GLY A 308 25.90 -0.74 -4.21
C GLY A 308 25.09 -1.22 -2.99
N VAL A 309 24.45 -2.39 -3.03
CA VAL A 309 23.71 -2.96 -1.90
C VAL A 309 23.97 -4.46 -1.81
N GLU A 310 24.54 -4.90 -0.69
CA GLU A 310 24.72 -6.32 -0.39
C GLU A 310 23.97 -6.67 0.90
N LEU A 311 23.13 -7.70 0.83
CA LEU A 311 22.41 -8.27 1.96
C LEU A 311 22.91 -9.70 2.17
N PRO A 312 23.53 -10.01 3.32
CA PRO A 312 24.08 -11.34 3.57
C PRO A 312 22.96 -12.39 3.63
N PRO A 313 23.30 -13.68 3.42
CA PRO A 313 22.33 -14.74 3.48
C PRO A 313 21.66 -14.83 4.84
N ALA A 314 20.34 -14.75 4.84
CA ALA A 314 19.50 -14.91 6.02
C ALA A 314 18.17 -15.56 5.63
N ARG A 315 17.39 -15.94 6.64
CA ARG A 315 16.11 -16.65 6.50
C ARG A 315 14.97 -15.87 7.12
N GLY A 316 13.75 -16.22 6.72
CA GLY A 316 12.52 -15.72 7.33
C GLY A 316 11.91 -14.49 6.65
N ALA A 317 10.66 -14.22 7.02
CA ALA A 317 9.82 -13.22 6.39
C ALA A 317 10.36 -11.78 6.52
N SER A 318 11.06 -11.46 7.62
CA SER A 318 11.69 -10.15 7.82
C SER A 318 12.82 -9.91 6.81
N HIS A 319 13.64 -10.93 6.54
CA HIS A 319 14.72 -10.87 5.57
C HIS A 319 14.19 -10.79 4.14
N ARG A 320 13.17 -11.59 3.81
CA ARG A 320 12.48 -11.50 2.51
C ARG A 320 11.94 -10.09 2.28
N ARG A 321 11.30 -9.49 3.31
CA ARG A 321 10.83 -8.10 3.24
C ARG A 321 11.97 -7.12 3.01
N ALA A 322 13.08 -7.24 3.73
CA ALA A 322 14.24 -6.37 3.54
C ALA A 322 14.85 -6.47 2.12
N CYS A 323 14.88 -7.68 1.55
CA CYS A 323 15.32 -7.90 0.17
C CYS A 323 14.35 -7.28 -0.84
N LEU A 324 13.03 -7.46 -0.68
CA LEU A 324 12.02 -6.82 -1.51
C LEU A 324 12.07 -5.29 -1.40
N GLU A 325 12.31 -4.76 -0.21
CA GLU A 325 12.48 -3.33 0.02
C GLU A 325 13.72 -2.78 -0.70
N ALA A 326 14.83 -3.51 -0.69
CA ALA A 326 16.04 -3.14 -1.43
C ALA A 326 15.79 -3.13 -2.95
N LEU A 327 15.08 -4.13 -3.48
CA LEU A 327 14.70 -4.20 -4.89
C LEU A 327 13.77 -3.05 -5.31
N ALA A 328 12.83 -2.68 -4.44
CA ALA A 328 11.88 -1.59 -4.70
C ALA A 328 12.54 -0.20 -4.71
N LEU A 329 13.53 0.02 -3.86
CA LEU A 329 14.17 1.34 -3.68
C LEU A 329 15.40 1.55 -4.57
N TRP A 330 15.96 0.50 -5.19
CA TRP A 330 17.14 0.62 -6.04
C TRP A 330 16.84 1.30 -7.39
N PRO A 331 17.69 2.24 -7.88
CA PRO A 331 18.98 2.69 -7.32
C PRO A 331 18.84 3.85 -6.32
N GLN A 332 17.63 4.36 -6.13
CA GLN A 332 17.32 5.56 -5.35
C GLN A 332 17.36 5.38 -3.83
N ARG A 333 17.96 4.30 -3.31
CA ARG A 333 18.10 4.13 -1.85
C ARG A 333 18.90 5.34 -1.38
N PRO A 334 18.30 6.30 -0.64
CA PRO A 334 19.06 7.44 -0.18
C PRO A 334 20.17 6.84 0.68
N GLY A 335 21.41 6.99 0.22
CA GLY A 335 22.56 6.61 1.01
C GLY A 335 22.36 7.23 2.39
N THR A 336 22.55 6.43 3.43
CA THR A 336 22.83 6.95 4.76
C THR A 336 23.82 8.08 4.56
N HIS A 337 23.37 9.32 4.74
CA HIS A 337 24.12 10.52 4.43
C HIS A 337 25.35 10.46 5.33
N ARG A 338 26.48 9.99 4.78
CA ARG A 338 27.77 10.06 5.44
C ARG A 338 28.00 11.56 5.59
N ALA A 339 28.03 12.02 6.83
CA ALA A 339 28.45 13.36 7.16
C ALA A 339 29.80 13.58 6.45
N VAL A 340 29.78 14.39 5.40
CA VAL A 340 30.97 15.01 4.85
C VAL A 340 30.99 16.38 5.52
N GLU A 341 31.63 16.40 6.68
CA GLU A 341 32.42 17.54 7.12
C GLU A 341 33.43 17.93 6.04
N HIS A 342 33.93 19.16 6.16
CA HIS A 342 34.95 19.86 5.36
C HIS A 342 34.35 20.82 4.31
N ALA A 343 34.70 22.10 4.29
CA ALA A 343 35.68 22.88 5.07
C ALA A 343 35.32 24.37 4.99
#